data_AF-A0A1D6M7H6-F1
#
_entry.id   AF-A0A1D6M7H6-F1
#
_cell.length_a   1.000
_cell.length_b   1.000
_cell.length_c   1.000
_cell.angle_alpha   90.00
_cell.angle_beta   90.00
_cell.angle_gamma   90.00
#
_symmetry.space_group_name_H-M   'P 1'
#
loop_
_entity.id
_entity.type
_entity.pdbx_description
1 polymer ?
#
loop_
_entity_poly.entity_id
_entity_poly.type
_entity_poly.pdbx_seq_one_letter_code
_entity_poly.pdbx_strand_id
1 'polypeptide(L)'
;MLHGLKWTGLGVFGILEYCSHPDRLSLPNKFCPLIIAISLKNYDPQKDKRFSGSVKLPHIPRPKMKVCMLGDAQHVEEAEKMGLDYMDVEALKKMNKNKKLVKKLAKKYHAFLASETIIKKIPRLLGPGLNKAGK
;
A
#
# COMPACT_ATOMS: atom_id res chain seq x y z
N MET A 1 19.18 -32.37 3.88
CA MET A 1 20.59 -32.24 4.32
C MET A 1 20.90 -30.75 4.41
N LEU A 2 21.02 -30.20 5.62
CA LEU A 2 21.43 -28.81 5.83
C LEU A 2 22.93 -28.70 5.56
N HIS A 3 23.31 -28.00 4.50
CA HIS A 3 24.70 -27.56 4.31
C HIS A 3 24.85 -26.14 4.83
N GLY A 4 25.71 -25.98 5.84
CA GLY A 4 25.96 -24.74 6.54
C GLY A 4 26.57 -23.65 5.64
N LEU A 5 25.96 -22.47 5.65
CA LEU A 5 26.61 -21.25 5.17
C LEU A 5 27.45 -20.64 6.30
N LYS A 6 28.77 -20.66 6.09
CA LYS A 6 29.77 -19.90 6.83
C LYS A 6 29.43 -18.41 6.76
N TRP A 7 29.30 -17.78 7.92
CA TRP A 7 29.28 -16.34 8.06
C TRP A 7 30.72 -15.83 7.97
N THR A 8 31.11 -15.27 6.83
CA THR A 8 32.32 -14.45 6.74
C THR A 8 31.88 -13.00 6.59
N GLY A 9 32.47 -12.14 7.43
CA GLY A 9 32.10 -10.75 7.57
C GLY A 9 32.35 -9.98 6.28
N LEU A 10 31.26 -9.52 5.66
CA LEU A 10 31.11 -8.25 4.98
C LEU A 10 29.61 -8.12 4.68
N GLY A 11 29.09 -6.90 4.59
CA GLY A 11 27.66 -6.63 4.46
C GLY A 11 26.98 -7.47 3.37
N VAL A 12 26.01 -8.30 3.77
CA VAL A 12 25.04 -8.90 2.85
C VAL A 12 23.68 -8.86 3.55
N PHE A 13 22.79 -8.05 2.99
CA PHE A 13 21.35 -8.05 3.27
C PHE A 13 20.81 -9.42 2.85
N GLY A 14 20.74 -10.37 3.78
CA GLY A 14 20.13 -11.67 3.52
C GLY A 14 18.62 -11.53 3.50
N ILE A 15 18.02 -11.34 2.33
CA ILE A 15 16.60 -11.63 2.13
C ILE A 15 16.48 -13.15 2.21
N LEU A 16 15.97 -13.66 3.33
CA LEU A 16 15.65 -15.08 3.44
C LEU A 16 14.37 -15.33 2.65
N GLU A 17 14.52 -15.59 1.36
CA GLU A 17 13.45 -16.10 0.50
C GLU A 17 13.29 -17.60 0.78
N TYR A 18 12.15 -18.03 1.33
CA TYR A 18 11.63 -19.38 1.09
C TYR A 18 10.18 -19.51 1.56
N CYS A 19 9.26 -19.61 0.59
CA CYS A 19 8.13 -20.55 0.70
C CYS A 19 7.73 -20.99 -0.71
N SER A 20 8.69 -21.54 -1.44
CA SER A 20 8.48 -22.21 -2.73
C SER A 20 7.89 -23.60 -2.47
N HIS A 21 6.59 -23.66 -2.15
CA HIS A 21 5.80 -24.89 -2.30
C HIS A 21 4.54 -24.53 -3.12
N PRO A 22 4.54 -24.79 -4.45
CA PRO A 22 3.46 -24.40 -5.35
C PRO A 22 2.12 -25.14 -5.09
N ASP A 23 2.12 -26.21 -4.28
CA ASP A 23 0.95 -27.08 -4.10
C ASP A 23 -0.11 -26.57 -3.09
N ARG A 24 0.06 -25.35 -2.54
CA ARG A 24 -0.94 -24.74 -1.64
C ARG A 24 -1.98 -23.84 -2.32
N LEU A 25 -1.89 -23.64 -3.64
CA LEU A 25 -2.75 -22.71 -4.39
C LEU A 25 -4.19 -23.20 -4.67
N SER A 26 -4.53 -24.46 -4.36
CA SER A 26 -5.77 -25.10 -4.83
C SER A 26 -6.94 -25.16 -3.83
N LEU A 27 -6.86 -24.53 -2.66
CA LEU A 27 -7.96 -24.59 -1.66
C LEU A 27 -8.71 -23.26 -1.54
N PRO A 28 -10.06 -23.31 -1.44
CA PRO A 28 -10.95 -22.17 -1.68
C PRO A 28 -10.90 -21.04 -0.65
N ASN A 29 -10.10 -21.14 0.42
CA ASN A 29 -10.02 -20.15 1.51
C ASN A 29 -8.59 -19.97 2.08
N LYS A 30 -7.53 -20.14 1.30
CA LYS A 30 -6.16 -19.95 1.82
C LYS A 30 -5.73 -18.49 1.78
N PHE A 31 -5.55 -17.89 2.96
CA PHE A 31 -4.69 -16.71 3.12
C PHE A 31 -3.25 -17.15 2.85
N CYS A 32 -2.62 -16.61 1.80
CA CYS A 32 -1.20 -16.85 1.54
C CYS A 32 -0.40 -15.75 2.28
N PRO A 33 0.20 -16.04 3.44
CA PRO A 33 0.96 -15.02 4.16
C PRO A 33 2.22 -14.70 3.34
N LEU A 34 2.32 -13.47 2.85
CA LEU A 34 3.59 -12.93 2.35
C LEU A 34 4.46 -12.63 3.58
N ILE A 35 5.40 -13.52 3.88
CA ILE A 35 6.33 -13.38 5.01
C ILE A 35 7.63 -12.78 4.47
N ILE A 36 7.96 -11.57 4.91
CA ILE A 36 9.24 -10.92 4.67
C ILE A 36 9.87 -10.66 6.03
N ALA A 37 10.98 -11.35 6.32
CA ALA A 37 11.75 -11.13 7.53
C ALA A 37 13.06 -10.39 7.17
N ILE A 38 13.30 -9.26 7.83
CA ILE A 38 14.51 -8.45 7.66
C ILE A 38 15.16 -8.32 9.04
N SER A 39 16.38 -8.83 9.19
CA SER A 39 17.18 -8.67 10.41
C SER A 39 18.24 -7.59 10.19
N LEU A 40 18.19 -6.54 11.01
CA LEU A 40 19.16 -5.44 10.97
C LEU A 40 20.11 -5.58 12.16
N LYS A 41 21.43 -5.58 11.91
CA LYS A 41 22.44 -5.54 12.97
C LYS A 41 22.89 -4.09 13.16
N ASN A 42 23.05 -3.66 14.41
CA ASN A 42 23.57 -2.34 14.78
C ASN A 42 22.75 -1.14 14.23
N TYR A 43 21.43 -1.27 14.14
CA TYR A 43 20.54 -0.18 13.71
C TYR A 43 19.92 0.50 14.94
N ASP A 44 20.16 1.81 15.10
CA ASP A 44 19.56 2.65 16.13
C ASP A 44 18.46 3.53 15.49
N PRO A 45 17.17 3.28 15.78
CA PRO A 45 16.07 4.02 15.16
C PRO A 45 16.04 5.52 15.49
N GLN A 46 16.81 5.99 16.48
CA GLN A 46 16.92 7.40 16.84
C GLN A 46 18.06 8.12 16.12
N LYS A 47 19.13 7.41 15.75
CA LYS A 47 20.33 7.98 15.12
C LYS A 47 20.40 7.72 13.62
N ASP A 48 19.92 6.56 13.18
CA ASP A 48 19.99 6.14 11.79
C ASP A 48 18.77 6.58 10.98
N LYS A 49 18.99 6.84 9.70
CA LYS A 49 17.92 7.21 8.77
C LYS A 49 16.95 6.03 8.60
N ARG A 50 15.67 6.29 8.86
CA ARG A 50 14.62 5.29 8.67
C ARG A 50 14.56 4.84 7.22
N PHE A 51 14.70 3.53 6.98
CA PHE A 51 14.57 2.96 5.64
C PHE A 51 13.17 3.25 5.08
N SER A 52 13.13 3.96 3.96
CA SER A 52 11.91 4.26 3.21
C SER A 52 12.17 3.98 1.73
N GLY A 53 11.47 3.00 1.17
CA GLY A 53 11.58 2.64 -0.24
C GLY A 53 10.39 1.79 -0.68
N SER A 54 10.10 1.83 -1.97
CA SER A 54 9.09 0.98 -2.60
C SER A 54 9.76 0.04 -3.59
N VAL A 55 9.40 -1.24 -3.55
CA VAL A 55 9.91 -2.28 -4.46
C VAL A 55 8.70 -2.85 -5.19
N LYS A 56 8.77 -2.93 -6.53
CA LYS A 56 7.75 -3.60 -7.33
C LYS A 56 7.98 -5.11 -7.23
N LEU A 57 6.96 -5.84 -6.78
CA LEU A 57 7.03 -7.30 -6.70
C LEU A 57 6.69 -7.91 -8.08
N PRO A 58 7.36 -9.01 -8.47
CA PRO A 58 7.06 -9.71 -9.72
C PRO A 58 5.69 -10.39 -9.70
N HIS A 59 5.22 -10.82 -8.52
CA HIS A 59 3.90 -11.40 -8.34
C HIS A 59 3.00 -10.45 -7.53
N ILE A 60 1.77 -10.22 -7.99
CA ILE A 60 0.83 -9.28 -7.38
C ILE A 60 0.29 -9.89 -6.07
N PRO A 61 0.65 -9.34 -4.89
CA PRO A 61 0.28 -9.95 -3.60
C PRO A 61 -1.20 -9.77 -3.25
N ARG A 62 -1.87 -8.78 -3.87
CA ARG A 62 -3.32 -8.57 -3.73
C ARG A 62 -3.95 -8.36 -5.12
N PRO A 63 -4.43 -9.44 -5.76
CA PRO A 63 -5.07 -9.34 -7.08
C PRO A 63 -6.37 -8.51 -7.06
N LYS A 64 -6.98 -8.28 -5.88
CA LYS A 64 -8.21 -7.48 -5.70
C LYS A 64 -7.96 -6.16 -4.97
N MET A 65 -6.91 -5.42 -5.34
CA MET A 65 -6.72 -4.06 -4.84
C MET A 65 -7.75 -3.12 -5.47
N LYS A 66 -8.47 -2.39 -4.61
CA LYS A 66 -9.41 -1.33 -5.03
C LYS A 66 -8.74 0.02 -4.85
N VAL A 67 -8.56 0.74 -5.94
CA VAL A 67 -7.95 2.08 -5.97
C VAL A 67 -9.01 3.08 -6.43
N CYS A 68 -9.00 4.28 -5.84
CA CYS A 68 -9.88 5.37 -6.26
C CYS A 68 -9.05 6.60 -6.65
N MET A 69 -9.37 7.19 -7.79
CA MET A 69 -8.77 8.41 -8.33
C MET A 69 -9.50 9.65 -7.80
N LEU A 70 -8.77 10.59 -7.22
CA LEU A 70 -9.25 11.88 -6.74
C LEU A 70 -8.65 12.96 -7.64
N GLY A 71 -9.44 13.45 -8.61
CA GLY A 71 -8.90 14.22 -9.72
C GLY A 71 -9.75 15.42 -10.11
N ASP A 72 -9.16 16.28 -10.92
CA ASP A 72 -9.90 17.22 -11.76
C ASP A 72 -10.54 16.48 -12.95
N ALA A 73 -11.42 17.14 -13.69
CA ALA A 73 -12.18 16.54 -14.80
C ALA A 73 -11.33 15.75 -15.80
N GLN A 74 -10.15 16.25 -16.17
CA GLN A 74 -9.24 15.56 -17.10
C GLN A 74 -8.78 14.19 -16.56
N HIS A 75 -8.40 14.12 -15.29
CA HIS A 75 -7.94 12.88 -14.66
C HIS A 75 -9.10 11.92 -14.38
N VAL A 76 -10.29 12.47 -14.20
CA VAL A 76 -11.54 11.70 -14.03
C VAL A 76 -11.92 11.02 -15.34
N GLU A 77 -11.85 11.73 -16.47
CA GLU A 77 -12.09 11.14 -17.80
C GLU A 77 -11.05 10.05 -18.12
N GLU A 78 -9.78 10.27 -17.79
CA GLU A 78 -8.74 9.25 -17.95
C GLU A 78 -9.00 8.02 -17.06
N ALA A 79 -9.38 8.24 -15.80
CA ALA A 79 -9.72 7.17 -14.87
C ALA A 79 -10.93 6.37 -15.35
N GLU A 80 -11.95 7.04 -15.88
CA GLU A 80 -13.15 6.42 -16.44
C GLU A 80 -12.81 5.56 -17.67
N LYS A 81 -11.96 6.06 -18.58
CA LYS A 81 -11.45 5.28 -19.72
C LYS A 81 -10.68 4.03 -19.28
N MET A 82 -9.97 4.11 -18.16
CA MET A 82 -9.26 2.99 -17.55
C MET A 82 -10.15 2.08 -16.69
N GLY A 83 -11.43 2.43 -16.50
CA GLY A 83 -12.37 1.69 -15.65
C GLY A 83 -12.06 1.77 -14.15
N LEU A 84 -11.41 2.85 -13.70
CA LEU A 84 -11.08 3.09 -12.30
C LEU A 84 -12.17 3.93 -11.61
N ASP A 85 -12.48 3.59 -10.36
CA ASP A 85 -13.39 4.40 -9.54
C ASP A 85 -12.80 5.80 -9.33
N TYR A 86 -13.57 6.84 -9.58
CA TYR A 86 -13.14 8.23 -9.43
C TYR A 86 -14.04 9.03 -8.49
N MET A 87 -13.53 10.15 -8.02
CA MET A 87 -14.25 11.10 -7.16
C MET A 87 -13.79 12.53 -7.42
N ASP A 88 -14.77 13.39 -7.72
CA ASP A 88 -14.53 14.81 -7.96
C ASP A 88 -14.28 15.62 -6.69
N VAL A 89 -13.69 16.80 -6.89
CA VAL A 89 -13.43 17.79 -5.83
C VAL A 89 -14.71 18.23 -5.12
N GLU A 90 -15.83 18.32 -5.85
CA GLU A 90 -17.12 18.73 -5.29
C GLU A 90 -17.72 17.64 -4.40
N ALA A 91 -17.64 16.38 -4.84
CA ALA A 91 -18.06 15.23 -4.06
C ALA A 91 -17.24 15.09 -2.77
N LEU A 92 -15.93 15.32 -2.85
CA LEU A 92 -15.02 15.34 -1.69
C LEU A 92 -15.42 16.40 -0.65
N LYS A 93 -15.75 17.63 -1.10
CA LYS A 93 -16.20 18.71 -0.20
C LYS A 93 -17.53 18.38 0.47
N LYS A 94 -18.48 17.77 -0.25
CA LYS A 94 -19.77 17.34 0.29
C LYS A 94 -19.62 16.27 1.37
N MET A 95 -18.60 15.42 1.27
CA MET A 95 -18.35 14.31 2.19
C MET A 95 -17.51 14.67 3.44
N ASN A 96 -16.82 15.82 3.44
CA ASN A 96 -16.01 16.29 4.57
C ASN A 96 -16.82 16.43 5.88
N LYS A 97 -18.09 16.86 5.78
CA LYS A 97 -18.95 17.08 6.96
C LYS A 97 -19.29 15.77 7.71
N ASN A 98 -19.22 14.62 7.04
CA ASN A 98 -19.67 13.34 7.59
C ASN A 98 -18.51 12.34 7.77
N LYS A 99 -17.93 12.33 8.98
CA LYS A 99 -16.86 11.39 9.39
C LYS A 99 -17.22 9.90 9.17
N LYS A 100 -18.50 9.54 9.25
CA LYS A 100 -18.99 8.16 9.02
C LYS A 100 -18.80 7.72 7.57
N LEU A 101 -19.06 8.60 6.60
CA LEU A 101 -18.92 8.29 5.18
C LEU A 101 -17.44 8.19 4.78
N VAL A 102 -16.60 9.08 5.31
CA VAL A 102 -15.14 9.02 5.12
C VAL A 102 -14.57 7.70 5.65
N LYS A 103 -15.02 7.22 6.82
CA LYS A 103 -14.62 5.90 7.34
C LYS A 103 -15.10 4.73 6.48
N LYS A 104 -16.29 4.84 5.84
CA LYS A 104 -16.78 3.82 4.90
C LYS A 104 -15.95 3.78 3.62
N LEU A 105 -15.59 4.94 3.08
CA LEU A 105 -14.70 5.05 1.91
C LEU A 105 -13.31 4.47 2.19
N ALA A 106 -12.72 4.82 3.33
CA ALA A 106 -11.41 4.28 3.75
C ALA A 106 -11.40 2.75 3.92
N LYS A 107 -12.56 2.14 4.22
CA LYS A 107 -12.74 0.67 4.26
C LYS A 107 -12.97 0.06 2.88
N LYS A 108 -13.63 0.78 1.97
CA LYS A 108 -13.94 0.32 0.61
C LYS A 108 -12.68 0.28 -0.26
N TYR A 109 -11.82 1.28 -0.14
CA TYR A 109 -10.62 1.45 -0.97
C TYR A 109 -9.34 1.15 -0.21
N HIS A 110 -8.37 0.57 -0.91
CA HIS A 110 -7.08 0.18 -0.34
C HIS A 110 -6.03 1.27 -0.52
N ALA A 111 -6.14 2.06 -1.59
CA ALA A 111 -5.27 3.19 -1.89
C ALA A 111 -6.07 4.27 -2.62
N PHE A 112 -5.60 5.50 -2.50
CA PHE A 112 -6.14 6.65 -3.24
C PHE A 112 -5.01 7.24 -4.06
N LEU A 113 -5.34 7.63 -5.28
CA LEU A 113 -4.47 8.41 -6.16
C LEU A 113 -5.07 9.80 -6.25
N ALA A 114 -4.24 10.84 -6.28
CA ALA A 114 -4.71 12.21 -6.29
C ALA A 114 -3.91 13.07 -7.26
N SER A 115 -4.61 13.94 -7.99
CA SER A 115 -3.97 14.99 -8.80
C SER A 115 -3.29 16.02 -7.91
N GLU A 116 -2.27 16.69 -8.45
CA GLU A 116 -1.43 17.63 -7.72
C GLU A 116 -2.20 18.84 -7.14
N THR A 117 -3.28 19.23 -7.80
CA THR A 117 -4.22 20.28 -7.35
C THR A 117 -4.98 19.90 -6.07
N ILE A 118 -5.21 18.60 -5.86
CA ILE A 118 -6.05 18.05 -4.79
C ILE A 118 -5.18 17.53 -3.63
N ILE A 119 -3.95 17.09 -3.91
CA ILE A 119 -3.02 16.55 -2.91
C ILE A 119 -2.80 17.51 -1.73
N LYS A 120 -2.78 18.83 -1.98
CA LYS A 120 -2.63 19.88 -0.95
C LYS A 120 -3.88 20.04 -0.08
N LYS A 121 -5.06 19.69 -0.60
CA LYS A 121 -6.36 19.84 0.08
C LYS A 121 -6.75 18.59 0.87
N ILE A 122 -6.31 17.40 0.45
CA ILE A 122 -6.61 16.11 1.08
C ILE A 122 -6.29 16.07 2.58
N PRO A 123 -5.10 16.50 3.06
CA PRO A 123 -4.78 16.44 4.48
C PRO A 123 -5.74 17.25 5.35
N ARG A 124 -6.26 18.39 4.85
CA ARG A 124 -7.21 19.22 5.59
C ARG A 124 -8.64 18.66 5.54
N LEU A 125 -9.06 18.12 4.40
CA LEU A 125 -10.44 17.65 4.19
C LEU A 125 -10.68 16.22 4.69
N LEU A 126 -9.71 15.34 4.48
CA LEU A 126 -9.85 13.90 4.75
C LEU A 126 -8.79 13.35 5.71
N GLY A 127 -7.77 14.15 6.05
CA GLY A 127 -6.65 13.72 6.91
C GLY A 127 -7.06 13.05 8.22
N PRO A 128 -8.02 13.58 9.01
CA PRO A 128 -8.44 12.92 10.26
C PRO A 128 -9.02 11.52 10.05
N GLY A 129 -9.61 11.25 8.90
CA GLY A 129 -10.23 9.97 8.56
C GLY A 129 -9.27 8.99 7.86
N LEU A 130 -8.48 9.47 6.92
CA LEU A 130 -7.56 8.65 6.11
C LEU A 130 -6.24 8.36 6.84
N ASN A 131 -5.64 9.34 7.51
CA ASN A 131 -4.37 9.14 8.22
C ASN A 131 -4.52 8.10 9.35
N LYS A 132 -5.66 8.12 10.05
CA LYS A 132 -5.98 7.11 11.08
C LYS A 132 -6.19 5.72 10.50
N ALA A 133 -6.54 5.61 9.22
CA ALA A 133 -6.70 4.35 8.51
C ALA A 133 -5.41 3.86 7.84
N GLY A 134 -4.32 4.65 7.90
CA GLY A 134 -3.05 4.34 7.22
C GLY A 134 -3.20 4.29 5.70
N LYS A 135 -4.03 5.18 5.13
CA LYS A 135 -4.36 5.27 3.71
C LYS A 135 -3.87 6.58 3.12
#